data_AF-A0AAE0TE59-F1
#
_entry.id   AF-A0AAE0TE59-F1
#
_cell.length_a   1.000
_cell.length_b   1.000
_cell.length_c   1.000
_cell.angle_alpha   90.00
_cell.angle_beta   90.00
_cell.angle_gamma   90.00
#
_symmetry.space_group_name_H-M   'P 1'
#
loop_
_entity.id
_entity.type
_entity.pdbx_description
1 polymer ?
#
loop_
_entity_poly.entity_id
_entity_poly.type
_entity_poly.pdbx_seq_one_letter_code
_entity_poly.pdbx_strand_id
1 'polypeptide(L)'
;MTYKLKYSSILMRSAFVWTDVTNRFLGALSVSRTFTIFWLLLFTKTIDCSTSKCQVCKDIVKEFHEGIRKTSKSNFGGGNTHWEEKSLGSYATSETRLVEIMEGLCEHAEKECHTMVEAHEETIEKYWFAFFAKKKDKDLHLWLCIENIKVCCPENTYGPNCQPCPGDQKNPCKGNGRCDGEGNREGTGKCTCNAGYKGDLCDECTDGYYEESKNQTHTSCKACHESCKSTCWEAGPKGCDECKNGWTHSEEEGCVDVNECEKTPCEENEYCLNNDGSYSCEKCHSACDRCRGYGADNCEECKDGYELKDSLCTDKDECAVESSPCIGSNEICVNTQGSYSCSCQEGFTKENGECILKPKEESESAEAEKEGKEEL
;
A
#
# COMPACT_ATOMS: atom_id res chain seq x y z
N MET A 1 53.00 -4.71 -12.51
CA MET A 1 53.21 -5.77 -13.54
C MET A 1 53.11 -7.18 -12.92
N THR A 2 52.14 -7.40 -12.02
CA THR A 2 52.04 -8.64 -11.20
C THR A 2 50.58 -9.12 -11.02
N TYR A 3 49.62 -8.53 -11.73
CA TYR A 3 48.19 -8.84 -11.58
C TYR A 3 47.61 -9.81 -12.64
N LYS A 4 48.44 -10.36 -13.53
CA LYS A 4 47.98 -11.29 -14.59
C LYS A 4 47.80 -12.76 -14.15
N LEU A 5 48.08 -13.14 -12.90
CA LEU A 5 48.19 -14.55 -12.50
C LEU A 5 47.22 -15.05 -11.42
N LYS A 6 46.24 -14.25 -10.95
CA LYS A 6 45.27 -14.73 -9.95
C LYS A 6 43.83 -14.90 -10.45
N TYR A 7 43.48 -14.42 -11.63
CA TYR A 7 42.11 -14.52 -12.16
C TYR A 7 41.79 -15.84 -12.89
N SER A 8 42.76 -16.76 -13.04
CA SER A 8 42.54 -18.05 -13.74
C SER A 8 42.08 -19.21 -12.84
N SER A 9 41.83 -18.99 -11.56
CA SER A 9 41.53 -20.07 -10.59
C SER A 9 40.14 -20.04 -9.96
N ILE A 10 39.21 -19.20 -10.43
CA ILE A 10 37.83 -19.09 -9.91
C ILE A 10 36.81 -19.39 -11.02
N LEU A 11 37.06 -20.43 -11.81
CA LEU A 11 36.14 -20.95 -12.83
C LEU A 11 35.73 -22.42 -12.59
N MET A 12 35.87 -22.95 -11.37
CA MET A 12 35.48 -24.33 -11.06
C MET A 12 34.84 -24.52 -9.68
N ARG A 13 33.91 -23.66 -9.25
CA ARG A 13 33.05 -23.95 -8.08
C ARG A 13 31.66 -23.32 -8.18
N SER A 14 30.87 -23.76 -9.15
CA SER A 14 29.42 -23.50 -9.17
C SER A 14 28.70 -24.47 -10.11
N ALA A 15 28.82 -25.76 -9.81
CA ALA A 15 28.01 -26.79 -10.43
C ALA A 15 27.69 -27.85 -9.38
N PHE A 16 26.84 -27.53 -8.41
CA PHE A 16 26.11 -28.49 -7.59
C PHE A 16 25.18 -27.68 -6.68
N VAL A 17 23.89 -27.65 -7.00
CA VAL A 17 22.68 -27.67 -6.13
C VAL A 17 21.51 -27.27 -7.03
N TRP A 18 21.02 -28.24 -7.81
CA TRP A 18 19.72 -28.18 -8.49
C TRP A 18 19.13 -29.58 -8.40
N THR A 19 18.65 -29.94 -7.22
CA THR A 19 17.67 -31.01 -6.95
C THR A 19 17.23 -30.86 -5.50
N ASP A 20 15.96 -31.14 -5.22
CA ASP A 20 15.31 -31.19 -3.88
C ASP A 20 14.65 -29.92 -3.32
N VAL A 21 13.65 -29.36 -4.01
CA VAL A 21 12.46 -28.77 -3.35
C VAL A 21 11.17 -28.96 -4.19
N THR A 22 10.84 -30.18 -4.64
CA THR A 22 9.51 -30.46 -5.23
C THR A 22 8.90 -31.79 -4.78
N ASN A 23 9.31 -32.32 -3.62
CA ASN A 23 8.80 -33.60 -3.16
C ASN A 23 8.47 -33.60 -1.66
N ARG A 24 7.46 -32.82 -1.29
CA ARG A 24 6.73 -32.94 -0.01
C ARG A 24 5.44 -32.14 -0.15
N PHE A 25 4.37 -32.78 -0.61
CA PHE A 25 2.95 -32.47 -0.36
C PHE A 25 2.11 -33.22 -1.42
N LEU A 26 2.09 -34.55 -1.34
CA LEU A 26 1.08 -35.38 -2.00
C LEU A 26 0.44 -36.25 -0.92
N GLY A 27 -0.69 -35.77 -0.41
CA GLY A 27 -1.51 -36.47 0.56
C GLY A 27 -2.91 -35.88 0.59
N ALA A 28 -3.84 -36.58 -0.07
CA ALA A 28 -5.29 -36.48 0.05
C ALA A 28 -5.98 -35.18 -0.42
N LEU A 29 -6.63 -35.26 -1.58
CA LEU A 29 -8.11 -35.22 -1.71
C LEU A 29 -8.48 -35.10 -3.19
N SER A 30 -9.33 -36.01 -3.66
CA SER A 30 -10.00 -35.93 -4.94
C SER A 30 -10.99 -34.77 -4.94
N VAL A 31 -10.99 -33.89 -5.95
CA VAL A 31 -12.18 -33.38 -6.66
C VAL A 31 -11.73 -32.59 -7.90
N SER A 32 -12.34 -32.94 -9.04
CA SER A 32 -12.50 -32.21 -10.32
C SER A 32 -11.27 -31.77 -11.12
N ARG A 33 -11.17 -32.32 -12.34
CA ARG A 33 -10.01 -32.30 -13.23
C ARG A 33 -10.15 -31.32 -14.42
N THR A 34 -10.90 -30.23 -14.27
CA THR A 34 -11.25 -29.36 -15.43
C THR A 34 -11.02 -27.86 -15.25
N PHE A 35 -10.23 -27.41 -14.26
CA PHE A 35 -9.99 -25.95 -14.05
C PHE A 35 -8.53 -25.54 -13.82
N THR A 36 -7.54 -26.34 -14.24
CA THR A 36 -6.10 -26.07 -14.01
C THR A 36 -5.27 -25.87 -15.28
N ILE A 37 -5.90 -25.52 -16.41
CA ILE A 37 -5.19 -25.18 -17.66
C ILE A 37 -5.55 -23.75 -18.18
N PHE A 38 -6.49 -23.05 -17.53
CA PHE A 38 -6.88 -21.68 -17.90
C PHE A 38 -6.46 -20.61 -16.89
N TRP A 39 -5.48 -20.93 -16.04
CA TRP A 39 -4.86 -19.99 -15.09
C TRP A 39 -3.34 -20.19 -15.01
N LEU A 40 -2.72 -20.43 -16.18
CA LEU A 40 -1.25 -20.53 -16.36
C LEU A 40 -0.74 -19.70 -17.55
N LEU A 41 -1.59 -18.85 -18.13
CA LEU A 41 -1.26 -17.94 -19.24
C LEU A 41 -1.76 -16.50 -19.00
N LEU A 42 -1.80 -16.06 -17.74
CA LEU A 42 -2.00 -14.66 -17.41
C LEU A 42 -0.90 -14.21 -16.44
N PHE A 43 -0.01 -13.38 -16.99
CA PHE A 43 0.98 -12.53 -16.32
C PHE A 43 2.23 -13.16 -15.69
N THR A 44 3.07 -13.79 -16.52
CA THR A 44 4.51 -13.50 -16.46
C THR A 44 4.86 -12.46 -17.52
N LYS A 45 4.41 -11.21 -17.32
CA LYS A 45 5.23 -10.10 -17.79
C LYS A 45 6.24 -9.86 -16.69
N THR A 46 7.34 -10.61 -16.74
CA THR A 46 8.59 -10.12 -16.16
C THR A 46 8.86 -8.82 -16.90
N ILE A 47 8.60 -7.69 -16.24
CA ILE A 47 9.16 -6.41 -16.66
C ILE A 47 10.66 -6.61 -16.47
N ASP A 48 11.33 -6.95 -17.56
CA ASP A 48 12.78 -6.99 -17.62
C ASP A 48 13.23 -5.54 -17.51
N CYS A 49 13.42 -5.07 -16.28
CA CYS A 49 13.97 -3.75 -16.02
C CYS A 49 15.49 -3.87 -16.25
N SER A 50 15.89 -3.88 -17.52
CA SER A 50 17.30 -3.76 -17.90
C SER A 50 17.83 -2.46 -17.30
N THR A 51 18.56 -2.56 -16.18
CA THR A 51 19.14 -1.42 -15.47
C THR A 51 20.12 -0.70 -16.40
N SER A 52 19.95 0.62 -16.58
CA SER A 52 20.80 1.39 -17.51
C SER A 52 22.26 1.39 -17.02
N LYS A 53 23.22 1.46 -17.95
CA LYS A 53 24.65 1.58 -17.59
C LYS A 53 24.95 2.79 -16.70
N CYS A 54 24.20 3.87 -16.87
CA CYS A 54 24.32 5.04 -15.99
C CYS A 54 23.87 4.72 -14.57
N GLN A 55 22.76 3.98 -14.41
CA GLN A 55 22.29 3.56 -13.10
C GLN A 55 23.31 2.65 -12.40
N VAL A 56 23.88 1.67 -13.11
CA VAL A 56 24.98 0.84 -12.59
C VAL A 56 26.15 1.70 -12.10
N CYS A 57 26.56 2.71 -12.87
CA CYS A 57 27.62 3.61 -12.43
C CYS A 57 27.24 4.44 -11.20
N LYS A 58 25.99 4.92 -11.12
CA LYS A 58 25.48 5.63 -9.93
C LYS A 58 25.51 4.74 -8.69
N ASP A 59 25.14 3.47 -8.83
CA ASP A 59 25.15 2.51 -7.74
C ASP A 59 26.58 2.22 -7.27
N ILE A 60 27.54 2.06 -8.19
CA ILE A 60 28.98 1.97 -7.85
C ILE A 60 29.46 3.18 -7.07
N VAL A 61 29.10 4.41 -7.49
CA VAL A 61 29.49 5.64 -6.79
C VAL A 61 28.88 5.70 -5.39
N LYS A 62 27.62 5.28 -5.24
CA LYS A 62 26.93 5.21 -3.95
C LYS A 62 27.62 4.22 -3.01
N GLU A 63 27.88 3.00 -3.47
CA GLU A 63 28.56 1.96 -2.70
C GLU A 63 30.00 2.36 -2.35
N PHE A 64 30.71 3.04 -3.26
CA PHE A 64 32.05 3.56 -2.99
C PHE A 64 32.06 4.57 -1.84
N HIS A 65 31.12 5.53 -1.84
CA HIS A 65 30.97 6.47 -0.72
C HIS A 65 30.59 5.76 0.58
N GLU A 66 29.74 4.72 0.51
CA GLU A 66 29.41 3.89 1.66
C GLU A 66 30.66 3.15 2.20
N GLY A 67 31.47 2.58 1.31
CA GLY A 67 32.75 1.95 1.63
C GLY A 67 33.73 2.92 2.31
N ILE A 68 33.82 4.17 1.85
CA ILE A 68 34.60 5.22 2.53
C ILE A 68 34.10 5.41 3.96
N ARG A 69 32.78 5.46 4.20
CA ARG A 69 32.23 5.61 5.56
C ARG A 69 32.51 4.38 6.42
N LYS A 70 32.29 3.17 5.89
CA LYS A 70 32.52 1.90 6.59
C LYS A 70 33.98 1.74 7.04
N THR A 71 34.94 2.07 6.16
CA THR A 71 36.38 1.96 6.45
C THR A 71 36.97 3.15 7.22
N SER A 72 36.16 4.16 7.58
CA SER A 72 36.68 5.40 8.21
C SER A 72 37.38 5.20 9.56
N LYS A 73 37.06 4.11 10.28
CA LYS A 73 37.64 3.76 11.58
C LYS A 73 38.59 2.56 11.53
N SER A 74 38.89 2.06 10.33
CA SER A 74 39.78 0.92 10.12
C SER A 74 41.26 1.33 10.20
N ASN A 75 42.15 0.34 10.22
CA ASN A 75 43.60 0.48 10.23
C ASN A 75 44.23 -0.67 9.40
N PHE A 76 45.56 -0.71 9.28
CA PHE A 76 46.25 -1.74 8.50
C PHE A 76 46.16 -3.16 9.07
N GLY A 77 45.54 -3.35 10.24
CA GLY A 77 45.30 -4.67 10.85
C GLY A 77 46.48 -5.24 11.63
N GLY A 78 47.61 -4.53 11.77
CA GLY A 78 48.73 -4.90 12.64
C GLY A 78 48.66 -4.16 13.97
N GLY A 79 48.82 -4.89 15.08
CA GLY A 79 48.54 -4.40 16.44
C GLY A 79 49.37 -3.20 16.96
N ASN A 80 50.22 -2.56 16.15
CA ASN A 80 51.03 -1.39 16.51
C ASN A 80 50.85 -0.20 15.53
N THR A 81 49.75 0.53 15.67
CA THR A 81 49.38 1.69 14.83
C THR A 81 50.48 2.75 14.66
N HIS A 82 51.25 3.04 15.72
CA HIS A 82 52.32 4.04 15.69
C HIS A 82 53.52 3.66 14.81
N TRP A 83 53.83 2.36 14.71
CA TRP A 83 54.89 1.85 13.84
C TRP A 83 54.42 1.82 12.38
N GLU A 84 53.15 1.47 12.16
CA GLU A 84 52.52 1.41 10.84
C GLU A 84 52.43 2.80 10.21
N GLU A 85 51.97 3.83 10.94
CA GLU A 85 51.89 5.18 10.40
C GLU A 85 53.27 5.74 9.98
N LYS A 86 54.33 5.40 10.74
CA LYS A 86 55.70 5.83 10.44
C LYS A 86 56.32 5.11 9.25
N SER A 87 55.90 3.86 8.99
CA SER A 87 56.52 2.99 7.98
C SER A 87 55.70 2.87 6.69
N LEU A 88 54.38 3.01 6.76
CA LEU A 88 53.41 2.78 5.68
C LEU A 88 52.55 4.01 5.34
N GLY A 89 52.61 5.08 6.15
CA GLY A 89 51.82 6.29 5.98
C GLY A 89 50.41 6.18 6.55
N SER A 90 49.51 7.10 6.18
CA SER A 90 48.14 7.14 6.70
C SER A 90 47.24 6.11 6.00
N TYR A 91 46.65 5.19 6.76
CA TYR A 91 45.65 4.22 6.24
C TYR A 91 44.50 4.94 5.52
N ALA A 92 44.06 6.10 6.03
CA ALA A 92 42.93 6.85 5.50
C ALA A 92 43.07 7.25 4.01
N THR A 93 44.30 7.36 3.49
CA THR A 93 44.58 7.72 2.10
C THR A 93 45.41 6.65 1.37
N SER A 94 45.54 5.46 1.96
CA SER A 94 46.37 4.36 1.44
C SER A 94 45.71 3.62 0.28
N GLU A 95 46.51 2.87 -0.47
CA GLU A 95 46.03 1.90 -1.48
C GLU A 95 45.26 0.75 -0.82
N THR A 96 45.70 0.29 0.36
CA THR A 96 45.02 -0.79 1.12
C THR A 96 43.57 -0.45 1.41
N ARG A 97 43.30 0.78 1.89
CA ARG A 97 41.93 1.23 2.13
C ARG A 97 41.11 1.28 0.84
N LEU A 98 41.72 1.69 -0.28
CA LEU A 98 41.03 1.69 -1.58
C LEU A 98 40.63 0.27 -2.00
N VAL A 99 41.55 -0.70 -1.87
CA VAL A 99 41.27 -2.11 -2.20
C VAL A 99 40.12 -2.65 -1.34
N GLU A 100 40.14 -2.42 -0.03
CA GLU A 100 39.04 -2.82 0.87
C GLU A 100 37.68 -2.22 0.45
N ILE A 101 37.68 -0.97 -0.02
CA ILE A 101 36.47 -0.33 -0.54
C ILE A 101 36.02 -0.99 -1.85
N MET A 102 36.96 -1.23 -2.77
CA MET A 102 36.66 -1.80 -4.09
C MET A 102 36.20 -3.26 -4.02
N GLU A 103 36.73 -4.05 -3.09
CA GLU A 103 36.28 -5.43 -2.82
C GLU A 103 34.84 -5.49 -2.29
N GLY A 104 34.38 -4.44 -1.60
CA GLY A 104 33.01 -4.32 -1.11
C GLY A 104 32.01 -3.77 -2.13
N LEU A 105 32.44 -3.40 -3.34
CA LEU A 105 31.54 -2.96 -4.41
C LEU A 105 30.82 -4.16 -5.03
N CYS A 106 29.59 -3.93 -5.49
CA CYS A 106 28.76 -4.88 -6.21
C CYS A 106 28.37 -6.15 -5.42
N GLU A 107 28.47 -6.17 -4.08
CA GLU A 107 28.22 -7.37 -3.25
C GLU A 107 26.81 -7.97 -3.47
N HIS A 108 25.84 -7.13 -3.83
CA HIS A 108 24.45 -7.52 -4.09
C HIS A 108 23.97 -7.15 -5.49
N ALA A 109 24.90 -6.84 -6.41
CA ALA A 109 24.57 -6.32 -7.73
C ALA A 109 24.61 -7.40 -8.83
N GLU A 110 24.04 -7.08 -9.99
CA GLU A 110 24.07 -7.94 -11.17
C GLU A 110 25.46 -7.95 -11.85
N LYS A 111 25.64 -8.85 -12.82
CA LYS A 111 26.91 -9.10 -13.53
C LYS A 111 27.50 -7.83 -14.17
N GLU A 112 26.64 -6.92 -14.56
CA GLU A 112 26.96 -5.64 -15.20
C GLU A 112 27.77 -4.74 -14.27
N CYS A 113 27.52 -4.78 -12.96
CA CYS A 113 28.26 -3.99 -11.97
C CYS A 113 29.72 -4.44 -11.90
N HIS A 114 29.95 -5.75 -11.67
CA HIS A 114 31.30 -6.31 -11.64
C HIS A 114 32.06 -6.04 -12.93
N THR A 115 31.41 -6.22 -14.09
CA THR A 115 32.02 -5.95 -15.40
C THR A 115 32.46 -4.49 -15.52
N MET A 116 31.67 -3.54 -15.01
CA MET A 116 32.00 -2.12 -15.06
C MET A 116 33.14 -1.75 -14.11
N VAL A 117 33.12 -2.26 -12.86
CA VAL A 117 34.20 -2.03 -11.89
C VAL A 117 35.52 -2.57 -12.42
N GLU A 118 35.55 -3.80 -12.91
CA GLU A 118 36.75 -4.43 -13.47
C GLU A 118 37.30 -3.65 -14.69
N ALA A 119 36.42 -3.20 -15.60
CA ALA A 119 36.83 -2.45 -16.78
C ALA A 119 37.39 -1.05 -16.45
N HIS A 120 37.06 -0.49 -15.28
CA HIS A 120 37.37 0.88 -14.90
C HIS A 120 38.15 1.01 -13.58
N GLU A 121 38.76 -0.06 -13.10
CA GLU A 121 39.59 -0.10 -11.89
C GLU A 121 40.69 1.00 -11.89
N GLU A 122 41.46 1.10 -12.97
CA GLU A 122 42.50 2.14 -13.14
C GLU A 122 41.92 3.57 -13.04
N THR A 123 40.69 3.77 -13.51
CA THR A 123 40.02 5.07 -13.47
C THR A 123 39.64 5.43 -12.03
N ILE A 124 39.12 4.46 -11.26
CA ILE A 124 38.77 4.63 -9.84
C ILE A 124 40.04 4.91 -9.01
N GLU A 125 41.13 4.16 -9.23
CA GLU A 125 42.43 4.39 -8.58
C GLU A 125 42.96 5.80 -8.85
N LYS A 126 42.87 6.25 -10.10
CA LYS A 126 43.28 7.60 -10.48
C LYS A 126 42.48 8.66 -9.74
N TYR A 127 41.16 8.48 -9.58
CA TYR A 127 40.35 9.40 -8.77
C TYR A 127 40.84 9.44 -7.32
N TRP A 128 41.04 8.27 -6.71
CA TRP A 128 41.47 8.14 -5.33
C TRP A 128 42.76 8.92 -5.07
N PHE A 129 43.81 8.68 -5.85
CA PHE A 129 45.10 9.32 -5.63
C PHE A 129 45.18 10.77 -6.12
N ALA A 130 44.40 11.15 -7.13
CA ALA A 130 44.44 12.51 -7.68
C ALA A 130 43.57 13.51 -6.89
N PHE A 131 42.46 13.05 -6.31
CA PHE A 131 41.47 13.92 -5.66
C PHE A 131 41.27 13.55 -4.19
N PHE A 132 40.80 12.34 -3.90
CA PHE A 132 40.42 11.95 -2.53
C PHE A 132 41.60 11.99 -1.54
N ALA A 133 42.69 11.28 -1.85
CA ALA A 133 43.89 11.21 -1.01
C ALA A 133 44.55 12.58 -0.81
N LYS A 134 44.36 13.50 -1.77
CA LYS A 134 44.84 14.89 -1.72
C LYS A 134 43.84 15.85 -1.07
N LYS A 135 42.72 15.35 -0.54
CA LYS A 135 41.62 16.14 0.06
C LYS A 135 41.09 17.23 -0.86
N LYS A 136 41.05 16.97 -2.17
CA LYS A 136 40.43 17.88 -3.15
C LYS A 136 38.96 17.55 -3.29
N ASP A 137 38.13 18.58 -3.29
CA ASP A 137 36.71 18.45 -3.52
C ASP A 137 36.45 18.23 -5.03
N LYS A 138 36.09 17.00 -5.38
CA LYS A 138 35.67 16.63 -6.75
C LYS A 138 34.64 15.53 -6.62
N ASP A 139 33.43 15.82 -7.09
CA ASP A 139 32.34 14.85 -7.10
C ASP A 139 32.69 13.62 -7.94
N LEU A 140 32.59 12.44 -7.32
CA LEU A 140 32.95 11.18 -7.97
C LEU A 140 31.97 10.83 -9.09
N HIS A 141 30.68 11.14 -8.96
CA HIS A 141 29.69 10.85 -10.00
C HIS A 141 29.98 11.64 -11.28
N LEU A 142 30.20 12.95 -11.14
CA LEU A 142 30.59 13.83 -12.22
C LEU A 142 31.89 13.36 -12.87
N TRP A 143 32.91 13.06 -12.07
CA TRP A 143 34.21 12.65 -12.61
C TRP A 143 34.16 11.27 -13.27
N LEU A 144 33.62 10.27 -12.60
CA LEU A 144 33.63 8.88 -13.06
C LEU A 144 32.58 8.65 -14.16
N CYS A 145 31.31 8.89 -13.85
CA CYS A 145 30.20 8.47 -14.70
C CYS A 145 29.94 9.40 -15.89
N ILE A 146 30.19 10.70 -15.74
CA ILE A 146 29.93 11.73 -16.77
C ILE A 146 31.19 12.07 -17.56
N GLU A 147 32.30 12.43 -16.90
CA GLU A 147 33.52 12.91 -17.58
C GLU A 147 34.38 11.78 -18.18
N ASN A 148 34.61 10.68 -17.45
CA ASN A 148 35.56 9.63 -17.84
C ASN A 148 34.88 8.43 -18.54
N ILE A 149 33.98 7.71 -17.85
CA ILE A 149 33.31 6.52 -18.41
C ILE A 149 32.26 6.93 -19.45
N LYS A 150 31.68 8.13 -19.33
CA LYS A 150 30.67 8.67 -20.26
C LYS A 150 29.51 7.70 -20.47
N VAL A 151 28.93 7.20 -19.38
CA VAL A 151 27.69 6.42 -19.39
C VAL A 151 26.48 7.24 -18.95
N CYS A 152 26.73 8.29 -18.16
CA CYS A 152 25.71 9.24 -17.73
C CYS A 152 25.80 10.56 -18.50
N CYS A 153 24.72 11.35 -18.35
CA CYS A 153 24.60 12.73 -18.77
C CYS A 153 24.43 13.66 -17.55
N PRO A 154 24.75 14.96 -17.68
CA PRO A 154 24.41 15.96 -16.68
C PRO A 154 22.90 15.99 -16.36
N GLU A 155 22.54 16.56 -15.21
CA GLU A 155 21.14 16.77 -14.84
C GLU A 155 20.35 17.49 -15.94
N ASN A 156 19.07 17.14 -16.09
CA ASN A 156 18.15 17.71 -17.08
C ASN A 156 18.58 17.53 -18.55
N THR A 157 19.42 16.54 -18.86
CA THR A 157 19.82 16.20 -20.23
C THR A 157 19.66 14.70 -20.51
N TYR A 158 19.52 14.31 -21.78
CA TYR A 158 19.23 12.92 -22.18
C TYR A 158 19.88 12.53 -23.52
N GLY A 159 19.85 11.24 -23.81
CA GLY A 159 20.26 10.68 -25.10
C GLY A 159 21.78 10.66 -25.33
N PRO A 160 22.24 10.15 -26.48
CA PRO A 160 23.65 9.81 -26.68
C PRO A 160 24.60 11.02 -26.58
N ASN A 161 24.06 12.21 -26.91
CA ASN A 161 24.79 13.48 -26.90
C ASN A 161 24.45 14.40 -25.70
N CYS A 162 23.66 13.92 -24.73
CA CYS A 162 23.22 14.70 -23.57
C CYS A 162 22.53 16.03 -23.99
N GLN A 163 21.50 15.91 -24.81
CA GLN A 163 20.66 17.04 -25.22
C GLN A 163 19.78 17.51 -24.06
N PRO A 164 19.47 18.81 -23.93
CA PRO A 164 18.60 19.29 -22.86
C PRO A 164 17.19 18.71 -22.99
N CYS A 165 16.61 18.30 -21.86
CA CYS A 165 15.22 17.90 -21.78
C CYS A 165 14.30 19.05 -22.22
N PRO A 166 13.15 18.74 -22.85
CA PRO A 166 12.21 19.76 -23.29
C PRO A 166 11.56 20.49 -22.09
N GLY A 167 11.09 21.71 -22.31
CA GLY A 167 10.64 22.61 -21.24
C GLY A 167 11.67 23.70 -21.00
N ASP A 168 12.31 23.69 -19.82
CA ASP A 168 13.38 24.62 -19.45
C ASP A 168 14.56 23.86 -18.80
N GLN A 169 15.78 24.40 -18.88
CA GLN A 169 16.97 23.73 -18.32
C GLN A 169 16.87 23.47 -16.81
N LYS A 170 16.11 24.29 -16.09
CA LYS A 170 15.85 24.11 -14.66
C LYS A 170 14.63 23.21 -14.38
N ASN A 171 13.65 23.24 -15.28
CA ASN A 171 12.36 22.59 -15.11
C ASN A 171 12.04 21.75 -16.37
N PRO A 172 12.57 20.53 -16.48
CA PRO A 172 12.14 19.58 -17.50
C PRO A 172 10.61 19.44 -17.50
N CYS A 173 10.00 19.34 -18.69
CA CYS A 173 8.56 19.19 -18.84
C CYS A 173 7.75 20.27 -18.09
N LYS A 174 8.26 21.51 -18.10
CA LYS A 174 7.70 22.69 -17.39
C LYS A 174 7.47 22.46 -15.89
N GLY A 175 8.19 21.50 -15.29
CA GLY A 175 8.07 21.11 -13.89
C GLY A 175 6.85 20.23 -13.59
N ASN A 176 6.07 19.86 -14.60
CA ASN A 176 4.81 19.14 -14.49
C ASN A 176 4.89 17.72 -15.07
N GLY A 177 6.10 17.19 -15.26
CA GLY A 177 6.32 15.85 -15.76
C GLY A 177 7.76 15.39 -15.64
N ARG A 178 8.00 14.16 -16.09
CA ARG A 178 9.32 13.52 -16.12
C ARG A 178 9.81 13.36 -17.55
N CYS A 179 11.06 13.73 -17.78
CA CYS A 179 11.74 13.55 -19.06
C CYS A 179 12.27 12.10 -19.20
N ASP A 180 11.88 11.42 -20.26
CA ASP A 180 12.41 10.09 -20.57
C ASP A 180 13.91 10.13 -20.89
N GLY A 181 14.70 9.34 -20.18
CA GLY A 181 16.16 9.34 -20.33
C GLY A 181 16.91 10.42 -19.56
N GLU A 182 16.26 11.15 -18.66
CA GLU A 182 16.90 12.19 -17.85
C GLU A 182 18.16 11.68 -17.13
N GLY A 183 19.29 12.36 -17.34
CA GLY A 183 20.62 12.01 -16.81
C GLY A 183 21.26 10.77 -17.46
N ASN A 184 20.62 10.16 -18.46
CA ASN A 184 21.08 8.94 -19.12
C ASN A 184 21.49 9.23 -20.57
N ARG A 185 22.37 8.37 -21.12
CA ARG A 185 22.73 8.40 -22.54
C ARG A 185 21.74 7.69 -23.47
N GLU A 186 20.67 7.17 -22.87
CA GLU A 186 19.56 6.50 -23.54
C GLU A 186 18.28 7.30 -23.28
N GLY A 187 17.18 6.92 -23.92
CA GLY A 187 15.89 7.60 -23.80
C GLY A 187 15.59 8.58 -24.93
N THR A 188 14.31 8.93 -25.03
CA THR A 188 13.72 9.68 -26.13
C THR A 188 13.53 11.16 -25.84
N GLY A 189 13.62 11.58 -24.57
CA GLY A 189 13.32 12.94 -24.12
C GLY A 189 11.83 13.27 -24.06
N LYS A 190 10.95 12.29 -24.33
CA LYS A 190 9.50 12.50 -24.25
C LYS A 190 9.09 12.76 -22.79
N CYS A 191 8.22 13.74 -22.58
CA CYS A 191 7.65 14.02 -21.28
C CYS A 191 6.53 13.04 -20.92
N THR A 192 6.58 12.54 -19.69
CA THR A 192 5.47 11.83 -19.04
C THR A 192 4.89 12.76 -17.99
N CYS A 193 3.64 13.19 -18.20
CA CYS A 193 3.02 14.23 -17.37
C CYS A 193 2.52 13.71 -16.04
N ASN A 194 2.57 14.58 -15.03
CA ASN A 194 1.96 14.36 -13.73
C ASN A 194 0.42 14.37 -13.85
N ALA A 195 -0.26 13.80 -12.85
CA ALA A 195 -1.71 13.85 -12.78
C ALA A 195 -2.21 15.31 -12.85
N GLY A 196 -3.21 15.56 -13.68
CA GLY A 196 -3.73 16.90 -13.94
C GLY A 196 -3.15 17.59 -15.17
N TYR A 197 -2.09 17.06 -15.76
CA TYR A 197 -1.38 17.69 -16.88
C TYR A 197 -1.37 16.80 -18.13
N LYS A 198 -1.43 17.44 -19.30
CA LYS A 198 -1.33 16.82 -20.62
C LYS A 198 -0.52 17.69 -21.59
N GLY A 199 -0.38 17.22 -22.82
CA GLY A 199 0.42 17.87 -23.86
C GLY A 199 1.88 17.39 -23.89
N ASP A 200 2.60 17.77 -24.94
CA ASP A 200 3.99 17.32 -25.16
C ASP A 200 4.97 17.87 -24.10
N LEU A 201 4.65 19.02 -23.50
CA LEU A 201 5.46 19.69 -22.46
C LEU A 201 4.82 19.65 -21.07
N CYS A 202 3.68 18.98 -20.90
CA CYS A 202 2.91 18.96 -19.65
C CYS A 202 2.46 20.34 -19.16
N ASP A 203 2.13 21.23 -20.09
CA ASP A 203 1.77 22.63 -19.86
C ASP A 203 0.29 22.94 -20.15
N GLU A 204 -0.51 21.90 -20.33
CA GLU A 204 -1.96 21.94 -20.48
C GLU A 204 -2.64 21.15 -19.37
N CYS A 205 -3.81 21.61 -18.91
CA CYS A 205 -4.60 20.88 -17.92
C CYS A 205 -5.41 19.77 -18.60
N THR A 206 -5.41 18.59 -17.99
CA THR A 206 -6.29 17.49 -18.44
C THR A 206 -7.72 17.69 -17.97
N ASP A 207 -8.65 16.96 -18.56
CA ASP A 207 -10.06 16.98 -18.16
C ASP A 207 -10.16 16.58 -16.67
N GLY A 208 -11.02 17.26 -15.93
CA GLY A 208 -11.10 17.21 -14.46
C GLY A 208 -10.18 18.21 -13.75
N TYR A 209 -9.44 19.04 -14.50
CA TYR A 209 -8.59 20.09 -13.96
C TYR A 209 -8.76 21.40 -14.75
N TYR A 210 -8.64 22.54 -14.08
CA TYR A 210 -8.66 23.88 -14.67
C TYR A 210 -7.34 24.61 -14.44
N GLU A 211 -7.06 25.58 -15.31
CA GLU A 211 -5.88 26.43 -15.22
C GLU A 211 -6.12 27.55 -14.21
N GLU A 212 -5.42 27.50 -13.08
CA GLU A 212 -5.47 28.57 -12.06
C GLU A 212 -4.53 29.71 -12.42
N SER A 213 -3.36 29.39 -12.96
CA SER A 213 -2.40 30.38 -13.45
C SER A 213 -1.45 29.77 -14.48
N LYS A 214 -1.06 30.58 -15.47
CA LYS A 214 -0.08 30.20 -16.49
C LYS A 214 0.91 31.31 -16.75
N ASN A 215 2.18 30.98 -16.54
CA ASN A 215 3.34 31.81 -16.84
C ASN A 215 4.22 31.10 -17.89
N GLN A 216 5.27 31.78 -18.36
CA GLN A 216 6.18 31.22 -19.37
C GLN A 216 6.92 29.93 -18.94
N THR A 217 7.08 29.72 -17.62
CA THR A 217 7.87 28.63 -17.05
C THR A 217 7.06 27.63 -16.22
N HIS A 218 5.78 27.93 -15.94
CA HIS A 218 4.96 27.12 -15.04
C HIS A 218 3.48 27.31 -15.33
N THR A 219 2.76 26.20 -15.34
CA THR A 219 1.30 26.14 -15.45
C THR A 219 0.78 25.43 -14.19
N SER A 220 -0.16 26.04 -13.48
CA SER A 220 -0.80 25.47 -12.28
C SER A 220 -2.18 24.94 -12.67
N CYS A 221 -2.33 23.62 -12.68
CA CYS A 221 -3.61 22.96 -12.89
C CYS A 221 -4.19 22.51 -11.54
N LYS A 222 -5.44 22.88 -11.28
CA LYS A 222 -6.19 22.53 -10.06
C LYS A 222 -7.35 21.63 -10.41
N ALA A 223 -7.64 20.65 -9.56
CA ALA A 223 -8.75 19.74 -9.79
C ALA A 223 -10.08 20.50 -9.75
N CYS A 224 -11.00 20.11 -10.62
CA CYS A 224 -12.38 20.54 -10.57
C CYS A 224 -13.04 20.08 -9.27
N HIS A 225 -14.13 20.76 -8.89
CA HIS A 225 -14.97 20.30 -7.80
C HIS A 225 -15.56 18.91 -8.11
N GLU A 226 -15.81 18.11 -7.08
CA GLU A 226 -16.27 16.73 -7.26
C GLU A 226 -17.63 16.62 -7.94
N SER A 227 -18.44 17.68 -7.88
CA SER A 227 -19.71 17.80 -8.57
C SER A 227 -19.59 18.08 -10.07
N CYS A 228 -18.41 18.44 -10.59
CA CYS A 228 -18.19 18.73 -12.01
C CYS A 228 -17.99 17.45 -12.82
N LYS A 229 -18.74 17.29 -13.92
CA LYS A 229 -18.70 16.07 -14.74
C LYS A 229 -17.37 15.83 -15.46
N SER A 230 -16.80 16.86 -16.07
CA SER A 230 -15.55 16.73 -16.82
C SER A 230 -14.72 18.00 -16.81
N THR A 231 -15.26 19.11 -17.32
CA THR A 231 -14.54 20.39 -17.40
C THR A 231 -15.05 21.39 -16.38
N CYS A 232 -14.15 22.28 -15.98
CA CYS A 232 -14.44 23.42 -15.13
C CYS A 232 -13.49 24.58 -15.47
N TRP A 233 -13.86 25.79 -15.08
CA TRP A 233 -13.09 27.00 -15.38
C TRP A 233 -12.61 27.74 -14.13
N GLU A 234 -13.15 27.43 -12.95
CA GLU A 234 -12.70 27.96 -11.66
C GLU A 234 -12.90 26.96 -10.50
N ALA A 235 -12.48 27.36 -9.31
CA ALA A 235 -12.65 26.58 -8.10
C ALA A 235 -14.13 26.44 -7.70
N GLY A 236 -14.47 25.29 -7.12
CA GLY A 236 -15.77 25.06 -6.50
C GLY A 236 -16.88 24.66 -7.49
N PRO A 237 -18.10 24.42 -6.98
CA PRO A 237 -19.22 23.86 -7.74
C PRO A 237 -19.78 24.80 -8.82
N LYS A 238 -19.52 26.12 -8.72
CA LYS A 238 -19.90 27.12 -9.74
C LYS A 238 -19.06 27.06 -11.00
N GLY A 239 -17.80 26.64 -10.85
CA GLY A 239 -16.87 26.55 -11.95
C GLY A 239 -17.15 25.39 -12.89
N CYS A 240 -18.13 24.53 -12.61
CA CYS A 240 -18.45 23.37 -13.43
C CYS A 240 -19.18 23.79 -14.72
N ASP A 241 -18.73 23.27 -15.87
CA ASP A 241 -19.48 23.44 -17.12
C ASP A 241 -20.74 22.56 -17.16
N GLU A 242 -20.64 21.35 -16.59
CA GLU A 242 -21.73 20.39 -16.44
C GLU A 242 -21.65 19.71 -15.07
N CYS A 243 -22.79 19.54 -14.42
CA CYS A 243 -22.90 18.79 -13.17
C CYS A 243 -22.85 17.28 -13.44
N LYS A 244 -22.24 16.52 -12.51
CA LYS A 244 -22.33 15.06 -12.47
C LYS A 244 -23.77 14.61 -12.20
N ASN A 245 -24.06 13.35 -12.50
CA ASN A 245 -25.29 12.71 -12.02
C ASN A 245 -25.32 12.71 -10.49
N GLY A 246 -26.50 12.89 -9.91
CA GLY A 246 -26.66 13.15 -8.46
C GLY A 246 -26.50 14.62 -8.08
N TRP A 247 -26.22 15.50 -9.04
CA TRP A 247 -26.09 16.94 -8.82
C TRP A 247 -26.99 17.72 -9.79
N THR A 248 -27.47 18.88 -9.37
CA THR A 248 -28.27 19.80 -10.19
C THR A 248 -27.66 21.20 -10.19
N HIS A 249 -27.87 21.96 -11.25
CA HIS A 249 -27.32 23.31 -11.36
C HIS A 249 -28.20 24.35 -10.64
N SER A 250 -27.56 25.19 -9.82
CA SER A 250 -28.10 26.35 -9.13
C SER A 250 -27.30 27.61 -9.52
N GLU A 251 -27.99 28.71 -9.83
CA GLU A 251 -27.32 29.97 -10.21
C GLU A 251 -26.45 30.55 -9.07
N GLU A 252 -26.87 30.35 -7.82
CA GLU A 252 -26.22 30.94 -6.65
C GLU A 252 -25.12 30.06 -6.05
N GLU A 253 -25.13 28.75 -6.31
CA GLU A 253 -24.22 27.78 -5.67
C GLU A 253 -23.54 26.85 -6.67
N GLY A 254 -23.89 26.91 -7.96
CA GLY A 254 -23.36 26.02 -8.98
C GLY A 254 -23.99 24.63 -8.88
N CYS A 255 -23.20 23.59 -9.09
CA CYS A 255 -23.67 22.21 -8.93
C CYS A 255 -23.91 21.87 -7.45
N VAL A 256 -25.18 21.77 -7.08
CA VAL A 256 -25.66 21.37 -5.74
C VAL A 256 -26.14 19.94 -5.74
N ASP A 257 -25.94 19.26 -4.61
CA ASP A 257 -26.32 17.87 -4.43
C ASP A 257 -27.84 17.68 -4.54
N VAL A 258 -28.26 16.60 -5.20
CA VAL A 258 -29.68 16.25 -5.30
C VAL A 258 -30.03 15.36 -4.13
N ASN A 259 -30.88 15.87 -3.22
CA ASN A 259 -31.35 15.05 -2.11
C ASN A 259 -32.34 13.97 -2.58
N GLU A 260 -31.85 12.75 -2.85
CA GLU A 260 -32.73 11.69 -3.33
C GLU A 260 -33.71 11.19 -2.27
N CYS A 261 -33.41 11.40 -0.98
CA CYS A 261 -34.27 10.96 0.13
C CYS A 261 -35.61 11.69 0.21
N GLU A 262 -35.77 12.82 -0.50
CA GLU A 262 -37.08 13.49 -0.62
C GLU A 262 -38.12 12.65 -1.38
N LYS A 263 -37.69 11.68 -2.18
CA LYS A 263 -38.57 10.81 -3.00
C LYS A 263 -38.75 9.40 -2.44
N THR A 264 -38.34 9.15 -1.19
CA THR A 264 -38.38 7.83 -0.53
C THR A 264 -37.88 6.69 -1.45
N PRO A 265 -36.59 6.69 -1.83
CA PRO A 265 -36.06 5.77 -2.84
C PRO A 265 -35.75 4.36 -2.32
N CYS A 266 -35.73 4.15 -1.01
CA CYS A 266 -35.35 2.89 -0.36
C CYS A 266 -36.51 1.90 -0.21
N GLU A 267 -36.17 0.63 0.04
CA GLU A 267 -37.14 -0.44 0.22
C GLU A 267 -37.85 -0.37 1.59
N GLU A 268 -38.89 -1.19 1.78
CA GLU A 268 -39.56 -1.34 3.08
C GLU A 268 -38.58 -1.94 4.11
N ASN A 269 -38.56 -1.41 5.34
CA ASN A 269 -37.56 -1.68 6.41
C ASN A 269 -36.16 -1.05 6.21
N GLU A 270 -36.01 -0.08 5.30
CA GLU A 270 -34.80 0.72 5.17
C GLU A 270 -35.09 2.21 5.36
N TYR A 271 -34.09 2.96 5.79
CA TYR A 271 -34.11 4.42 5.83
C TYR A 271 -33.03 4.99 4.90
N CYS A 272 -33.34 6.13 4.30
CA CYS A 272 -32.48 6.80 3.34
C CYS A 272 -31.51 7.77 4.03
N LEU A 273 -30.26 7.75 3.60
CA LEU A 273 -29.22 8.73 3.94
C LEU A 273 -28.76 9.42 2.67
N ASN A 274 -28.85 10.75 2.65
CA ASN A 274 -28.38 11.56 1.54
C ASN A 274 -26.86 11.76 1.64
N ASN A 275 -26.13 11.48 0.57
CA ASN A 275 -24.68 11.61 0.49
C ASN A 275 -24.32 12.52 -0.69
N ASP A 276 -23.17 13.19 -0.65
CA ASP A 276 -22.79 14.06 -1.76
C ASP A 276 -22.67 13.26 -3.09
N GLY A 277 -23.56 13.56 -4.03
CA GLY A 277 -23.72 12.94 -5.33
C GLY A 277 -24.49 11.61 -5.36
N SER A 278 -25.06 11.15 -4.24
CA SER A 278 -25.79 9.88 -4.18
C SER A 278 -26.60 9.71 -2.88
N TYR A 279 -27.12 8.51 -2.65
CA TYR A 279 -27.76 8.15 -1.39
C TYR A 279 -27.43 6.72 -1.01
N SER A 280 -27.55 6.40 0.27
CA SER A 280 -27.43 5.04 0.79
C SER A 280 -28.69 4.66 1.56
N CYS A 281 -29.13 3.42 1.39
CA CYS A 281 -30.23 2.84 2.14
C CYS A 281 -29.66 1.95 3.24
N GLU A 282 -30.05 2.24 4.48
CA GLU A 282 -29.58 1.51 5.66
C GLU A 282 -30.76 0.81 6.33
N LYS A 283 -30.51 -0.35 6.91
CA LYS A 283 -31.57 -1.14 7.53
C LYS A 283 -32.08 -0.50 8.81
N CYS A 284 -33.39 -0.58 9.00
CA CYS A 284 -33.99 -0.25 10.29
C CYS A 284 -33.48 -1.16 11.41
N HIS A 285 -33.63 -0.69 12.65
CA HIS A 285 -33.42 -1.52 13.82
C HIS A 285 -34.35 -2.74 13.78
N SER A 286 -33.93 -3.88 14.35
CA SER A 286 -34.68 -5.16 14.28
C SER A 286 -36.09 -5.11 14.90
N ALA A 287 -36.36 -4.08 15.70
CA ALA A 287 -37.64 -3.80 16.35
C ALA A 287 -38.58 -2.90 15.52
N CYS A 288 -38.13 -2.36 14.38
CA CYS A 288 -38.95 -1.52 13.52
C CYS A 288 -39.35 -2.28 12.24
N ASP A 289 -40.59 -2.09 11.80
CA ASP A 289 -41.00 -2.40 10.42
C ASP A 289 -40.81 -1.17 9.49
N ARG A 290 -40.81 0.04 10.06
CA ARG A 290 -40.47 1.27 9.34
C ARG A 290 -39.72 2.24 10.24
N CYS A 291 -38.74 2.95 9.70
CA CYS A 291 -37.92 3.89 10.46
C CYS A 291 -37.50 5.11 9.62
N ARG A 292 -37.12 6.19 10.30
CA ARG A 292 -36.51 7.40 9.69
C ARG A 292 -34.99 7.46 9.83
N GLY A 293 -34.43 6.59 10.66
CA GLY A 293 -33.05 6.67 11.07
C GLY A 293 -32.62 5.44 11.85
N TYR A 294 -31.37 5.47 12.31
CA TYR A 294 -30.79 4.39 13.09
C TYR A 294 -31.39 4.30 14.49
N GLY A 295 -31.54 3.08 15.00
CA GLY A 295 -31.98 2.83 16.38
C GLY A 295 -33.49 2.60 16.53
N ALA A 296 -33.87 2.01 17.66
CA ALA A 296 -35.26 1.67 17.96
C ALA A 296 -36.12 2.89 18.35
N ASP A 297 -35.49 4.04 18.60
CA ASP A 297 -36.11 5.34 18.90
C ASP A 297 -36.51 6.11 17.63
N ASN A 298 -36.01 5.66 16.47
CA ASN A 298 -36.33 6.22 15.16
C ASN A 298 -37.31 5.35 14.37
N CYS A 299 -37.97 4.39 15.03
CA CYS A 299 -39.04 3.62 14.42
C CYS A 299 -40.27 4.52 14.20
N GLU A 300 -40.79 4.54 12.98
CA GLU A 300 -42.13 5.07 12.71
C GLU A 300 -43.19 4.03 13.07
N GLU A 301 -42.86 2.75 12.86
CA GLU A 301 -43.75 1.62 13.09
C GLU A 301 -42.95 0.49 13.73
N CYS A 302 -43.41 0.01 14.89
CA CYS A 302 -42.81 -1.13 15.57
C CYS A 302 -43.19 -2.42 14.84
N LYS A 303 -42.24 -3.34 14.82
CA LYS A 303 -42.46 -4.69 14.32
C LYS A 303 -43.41 -5.46 15.22
N ASP A 304 -44.11 -6.45 14.64
CA ASP A 304 -44.87 -7.42 15.43
C ASP A 304 -44.04 -8.02 16.57
N GLY A 305 -44.64 -8.12 17.76
CA GLY A 305 -43.95 -8.50 19.01
C GLY A 305 -43.26 -7.35 19.73
N TYR A 306 -43.32 -6.13 19.19
CA TYR A 306 -42.85 -4.92 19.85
C TYR A 306 -43.98 -3.91 20.02
N GLU A 307 -43.84 -3.03 21.02
CA GLU A 307 -44.78 -1.95 21.29
C GLU A 307 -44.04 -0.62 21.50
N LEU A 308 -44.67 0.46 21.05
CA LEU A 308 -44.10 1.80 21.17
C LEU A 308 -44.31 2.32 22.60
N LYS A 309 -43.23 2.46 23.36
CA LYS A 309 -43.21 3.09 24.69
C LYS A 309 -42.21 4.23 24.68
N ASP A 310 -42.65 5.43 25.05
CA ASP A 310 -41.79 6.63 25.10
C ASP A 310 -40.99 6.88 23.80
N SER A 311 -41.65 6.70 22.65
CA SER A 311 -41.05 6.81 21.30
C SER A 311 -39.97 5.76 20.98
N LEU A 312 -39.89 4.69 21.77
CA LEU A 312 -38.97 3.57 21.58
C LEU A 312 -39.77 2.30 21.33
N CYS A 313 -39.45 1.55 20.28
CA CYS A 313 -40.01 0.22 20.12
C CYS A 313 -39.35 -0.75 21.10
N THR A 314 -40.11 -1.10 22.13
CA THR A 314 -39.71 -2.03 23.18
C THR A 314 -40.37 -3.37 22.97
N ASP A 315 -39.67 -4.44 23.37
CA ASP A 315 -40.21 -5.78 23.36
C ASP A 315 -41.52 -5.85 24.15
N LYS A 316 -42.56 -6.42 23.55
CA LYS A 316 -43.84 -6.60 24.22
C LYS A 316 -43.76 -7.86 25.06
N ASP A 317 -43.80 -7.72 26.38
CA ASP A 317 -43.78 -8.89 27.26
C ASP A 317 -45.15 -9.57 27.28
N GLU A 318 -45.34 -10.57 26.41
CA GLU A 318 -46.59 -11.33 26.37
C GLU A 318 -46.79 -12.24 27.59
N CYS A 319 -45.76 -12.47 28.40
CA CYS A 319 -45.88 -13.26 29.63
C CYS A 319 -46.35 -12.42 30.82
N ALA A 320 -46.24 -11.09 30.76
CA ALA A 320 -46.66 -10.17 31.81
C ALA A 320 -48.17 -9.90 31.87
N VAL A 321 -48.97 -10.63 31.08
CA VAL A 321 -50.45 -10.54 31.09
C VAL A 321 -51.07 -11.47 32.13
N GLU A 322 -52.27 -11.12 32.62
CA GLU A 322 -52.98 -11.88 33.68
C GLU A 322 -53.25 -13.36 33.33
N SER A 323 -53.40 -13.67 32.04
CA SER A 323 -53.63 -15.03 31.54
C SER A 323 -52.50 -15.45 30.61
N SER A 324 -51.64 -16.36 31.08
CA SER A 324 -50.49 -16.87 30.31
C SER A 324 -50.87 -17.24 28.87
N PRO A 325 -50.07 -16.82 27.87
CA PRO A 325 -50.33 -17.16 26.47
C PRO A 325 -50.02 -18.63 26.13
N CYS A 326 -49.41 -19.37 27.07
CA CYS A 326 -49.15 -20.80 26.93
C CYS A 326 -50.41 -21.63 27.26
N ILE A 327 -50.82 -22.49 26.33
CA ILE A 327 -52.06 -23.30 26.45
C ILE A 327 -51.77 -24.66 27.13
N GLY A 328 -50.53 -25.16 27.08
CA GLY A 328 -50.18 -26.48 27.59
C GLY A 328 -50.20 -26.57 29.12
N SER A 329 -50.64 -27.71 29.65
CA SER A 329 -50.58 -27.99 31.09
C SER A 329 -49.13 -28.15 31.57
N ASN A 330 -48.80 -27.55 32.71
CA ASN A 330 -47.43 -27.54 33.27
C ASN A 330 -46.39 -26.82 32.39
N GLU A 331 -46.84 -25.89 31.54
CA GLU A 331 -45.96 -24.95 30.84
C GLU A 331 -45.75 -23.66 31.65
N ILE A 332 -44.60 -23.04 31.45
CA ILE A 332 -44.24 -21.71 31.91
C ILE A 332 -43.90 -20.85 30.69
N CYS A 333 -44.43 -19.63 30.67
CA CYS A 333 -44.15 -18.64 29.65
C CYS A 333 -42.77 -18.02 29.90
N VAL A 334 -41.96 -17.91 28.85
CA VAL A 334 -40.65 -17.27 28.85
C VAL A 334 -40.64 -16.22 27.75
N ASN A 335 -40.59 -14.94 28.14
CA ASN A 335 -40.55 -13.82 27.20
C ASN A 335 -39.22 -13.82 26.42
N THR A 336 -39.26 -13.51 25.13
CA THR A 336 -38.10 -13.48 24.24
C THR A 336 -38.15 -12.25 23.35
N GLN A 337 -37.03 -11.80 22.78
CA GLN A 337 -37.06 -10.58 21.99
C GLN A 337 -37.91 -10.74 20.70
N GLY A 338 -39.00 -10.00 20.60
CA GLY A 338 -40.01 -10.01 19.54
C GLY A 338 -41.02 -11.15 19.62
N SER A 339 -41.04 -11.95 20.70
CA SER A 339 -41.97 -13.08 20.85
C SER A 339 -41.94 -13.71 22.25
N TYR A 340 -42.58 -14.85 22.44
CA TYR A 340 -42.48 -15.63 23.67
C TYR A 340 -42.30 -17.12 23.36
N SER A 341 -41.82 -17.88 24.34
CA SER A 341 -41.68 -19.32 24.26
C SER A 341 -42.30 -20.01 25.47
N CYS A 342 -42.90 -21.19 25.26
CA CYS A 342 -43.48 -22.00 26.32
C CYS A 342 -42.55 -23.18 26.65
N SER A 343 -42.07 -23.21 27.90
CA SER A 343 -41.16 -24.22 28.42
C SER A 343 -41.84 -25.07 29.50
N CYS A 344 -41.40 -26.29 29.75
CA CYS A 344 -41.97 -27.10 30.82
C CYS A 344 -41.51 -26.62 32.20
N GLN A 345 -42.42 -26.67 33.19
CA GLN A 345 -42.10 -26.40 34.58
C GLN A 345 -41.03 -27.36 35.12
N GLU A 346 -40.38 -26.97 36.22
CA GLU A 346 -39.37 -27.81 36.87
C GLU A 346 -39.95 -29.18 37.24
N GLY A 347 -39.21 -30.25 36.94
CA GLY A 347 -39.68 -31.62 37.10
C GLY A 347 -40.52 -32.17 35.94
N PHE A 348 -40.72 -31.42 34.86
CA PHE A 348 -41.39 -31.89 33.64
C PHE A 348 -40.46 -31.86 32.41
N THR A 349 -40.74 -32.69 31.41
CA THR A 349 -40.06 -32.76 30.10
C THR A 349 -41.06 -32.72 28.96
N LYS A 350 -40.67 -32.05 27.86
CA LYS A 350 -41.49 -31.93 26.67
C LYS A 350 -41.41 -33.22 25.85
N GLU A 351 -42.48 -34.02 25.86
CA GLU A 351 -42.64 -35.21 25.01
C GLU A 351 -43.91 -35.06 24.17
N ASN A 352 -43.80 -35.26 22.84
CA ASN A 352 -44.91 -35.13 21.89
C ASN A 352 -45.68 -33.79 21.95
N GLY A 353 -45.03 -32.71 22.40
CA GLY A 353 -45.66 -31.39 22.54
C GLY A 353 -46.35 -31.14 23.88
N GLU A 354 -46.31 -32.10 24.81
CA GLU A 354 -46.88 -31.99 26.15
C GLU A 354 -45.79 -32.10 27.24
N CYS A 355 -46.00 -31.42 28.37
CA CYS A 355 -45.09 -31.50 29.52
C CYS A 355 -45.49 -32.65 30.44
N ILE A 356 -44.67 -33.70 30.48
CA ILE A 356 -44.86 -34.88 31.32
C ILE A 356 -43.88 -34.91 32.49
N LEU A 357 -44.27 -35.48 33.63
CA LEU A 357 -43.41 -35.57 34.83
C LEU A 357 -42.15 -36.38 34.53
N LYS A 358 -40.98 -35.82 34.88
CA LYS A 358 -39.71 -36.54 34.92
C LYS A 358 -39.79 -37.63 35.99
N PRO A 359 -39.41 -38.89 35.70
CA PRO A 359 -39.22 -39.91 36.73
C PRO A 359 -38.17 -39.45 37.74
N LYS A 360 -38.48 -39.50 39.04
CA LYS A 360 -37.51 -39.27 40.11
C LYS A 360 -36.52 -40.44 40.13
N GLU A 361 -35.26 -40.21 39.80
CA GLU A 361 -34.18 -41.02 40.39
C GLU A 361 -33.82 -40.41 41.75
N GLU A 362 -33.78 -41.23 42.79
CA GLU A 362 -33.49 -40.82 44.16
C GLU A 362 -32.07 -40.23 44.28
N SER A 363 -31.98 -39.17 45.09
CA SER A 363 -30.85 -38.28 45.34
C SER A 363 -29.58 -38.94 45.91
N GLU A 364 -28.42 -38.43 45.52
CA GLU A 364 -27.31 -38.23 46.47
C GLU A 364 -26.80 -36.78 46.40
N SER A 365 -27.12 -36.04 47.46
CA SER A 365 -26.45 -34.81 47.87
C SER A 365 -25.22 -35.17 48.70
N ALA A 366 -24.02 -34.81 48.25
CA ALA A 366 -22.84 -34.60 49.11
C ALA A 366 -21.74 -33.81 48.37
N GLU A 367 -21.91 -32.50 48.24
CA GLU A 367 -20.76 -31.58 48.20
C GLU A 367 -20.76 -30.81 49.52
N ALA A 368 -20.02 -31.34 50.49
CA ALA A 368 -19.61 -30.61 51.68
C ALA A 368 -18.13 -30.23 51.52
N GLU A 369 -17.89 -28.91 51.53
CA GLU A 369 -16.73 -28.22 52.09
C GLU A 369 -15.32 -28.72 51.75
N LYS A 370 -14.65 -27.99 50.86
CA LYS A 370 -13.22 -27.67 50.99
C LYS A 370 -12.98 -26.19 50.67
N GLU A 371 -13.29 -25.32 51.62
CA GLU A 371 -12.52 -24.08 51.78
C GLU A 371 -11.21 -24.45 52.47
N GLY A 372 -10.16 -24.64 51.67
CA GLY A 372 -8.77 -24.58 52.11
C GLY A 372 -8.24 -23.17 51.86
N LYS A 373 -7.87 -22.48 52.92
CA LYS A 373 -7.08 -21.24 52.90
C LYS A 373 -5.73 -21.40 52.19
N GLU A 374 -5.27 -20.27 51.68
CA GLU A 374 -3.89 -19.79 51.45
C GLU A 374 -3.24 -19.86 50.05
N GLU A 375 -3.17 -18.66 49.46
CA GLU A 375 -2.04 -17.99 48.78
C GLU A 375 -1.35 -18.64 47.57
N LEU A 376 -1.70 -18.21 46.35
CA LEU A 376 -0.94 -17.22 45.55
C LEU A 376 -1.71 -16.84 44.27
#